data_AF-A0A963NYJ4-F1
#
_entry.id   AF-A0A963NYJ4-F1
#
_cell.length_a   1.000
_cell.length_b   1.000
_cell.length_c   1.000
_cell.angle_alpha   90.00
_cell.angle_beta   90.00
_cell.angle_gamma   90.00
#
_symmetry.space_group_name_H-M   'P 1'
#
loop_
_entity.id
_entity.type
_entity.pdbx_description
1 polymer ?
#
loop_
_entity_poly.entity_id
_entity_poly.type
_entity_poly.pdbx_seq_one_letter_code
_entity_poly.pdbx_strand_id
1 'polypeptide(L)'
;TPGGHPQLASGFSLAVSSDSNNKEAAYLFIQWLNSEEVSIDRVQLPYALRDPFRDSHFTSEEYKSRWPEAPQYLEALQAGAVSGILDLSLLQTDRYEEALRQGISRLWAGEDPQAILDDVAAQWDAITERVGVDAQREAYLDWSSKPNAYPN
;
A
#
# COMPACT_ATOMS: atom_id res chain seq x y z
N THR A 1 7.66 8.28 -12.71
CA THR A 1 7.26 9.09 -11.53
C THR A 1 8.49 9.78 -10.98
N PRO A 2 8.38 10.87 -10.19
CA PRO A 2 9.53 11.38 -9.45
C PRO A 2 10.20 10.23 -8.70
N GLY A 3 11.50 10.02 -8.92
CA GLY A 3 12.26 8.92 -8.32
C GLY A 3 12.22 7.57 -9.05
N GLY A 4 11.45 7.38 -10.12
CA GLY A 4 11.49 6.17 -10.95
C GLY A 4 10.81 4.92 -10.35
N HIS A 5 10.43 4.96 -9.08
CA HIS A 5 9.76 3.86 -8.40
C HIS A 5 8.29 4.21 -8.14
N PRO A 6 7.33 3.42 -8.61
CA PRO A 6 5.94 3.58 -8.21
C PRO A 6 5.75 3.15 -6.75
N GLN A 7 4.74 3.70 -6.08
CA GLN A 7 4.29 3.12 -4.82
C GLN A 7 3.44 1.89 -5.13
N LEU A 8 3.54 0.85 -4.31
CA LEU A 8 2.65 -0.30 -4.44
C LEU A 8 1.21 0.16 -4.23
N ALA A 9 0.29 -0.33 -5.05
CA ALA A 9 -1.13 -0.08 -4.84
C ALA A 9 -1.56 -0.63 -3.47
N SER A 10 -2.32 0.18 -2.72
CA SER A 10 -2.87 -0.26 -1.43
C SER A 10 -3.78 -1.47 -1.63
N GLY A 11 -3.56 -2.53 -0.85
CA GLY A 11 -4.24 -3.81 -0.99
C GLY A 11 -5.36 -4.02 0.02
N PHE A 12 -6.35 -4.83 -0.36
CA PHE A 12 -7.36 -5.34 0.57
C PHE A 12 -6.97 -6.73 1.06
N SER A 13 -6.70 -6.85 2.36
CA SER A 13 -6.45 -8.14 3.01
C SER A 13 -7.73 -8.71 3.62
N LEU A 14 -7.90 -10.02 3.55
CA LEU A 14 -8.97 -10.74 4.23
C LEU A 14 -8.35 -11.65 5.30
N ALA A 15 -8.87 -11.59 6.52
CA ALA A 15 -8.37 -12.36 7.65
C ALA A 15 -9.52 -13.05 8.40
N VAL A 16 -9.21 -14.16 9.06
CA VAL A 16 -10.14 -14.88 9.93
C VAL A 16 -9.85 -14.47 11.37
N SER A 17 -10.88 -13.99 12.07
CA SER A 17 -10.77 -13.69 13.51
C SER A 17 -10.42 -14.95 14.31
N SER A 18 -9.48 -14.80 15.26
CA SER A 18 -9.10 -15.85 16.21
C SER A 18 -10.26 -16.34 17.05
N ASP A 19 -11.31 -15.52 17.22
CA ASP A 19 -12.45 -15.81 18.09
C ASP A 19 -13.67 -16.27 17.29
N SER A 20 -13.57 -16.38 15.96
CA SER A 20 -14.67 -16.85 15.13
C SER A 20 -15.06 -18.29 15.47
N ASN A 21 -16.35 -18.56 15.57
CA ASN A 21 -16.90 -19.93 15.68
C ASN A 21 -17.00 -20.65 14.32
N ASN A 22 -16.72 -19.96 13.21
CA ASN A 22 -16.88 -20.47 11.84
C ASN A 22 -15.57 -20.33 11.04
N LYS A 23 -14.43 -20.64 11.65
CA LYS A 23 -13.09 -20.37 11.06
C LYS A 23 -12.89 -21.07 9.72
N GLU A 24 -13.26 -22.35 9.63
CA GLU A 24 -13.10 -23.14 8.41
C GLU A 24 -13.96 -22.60 7.27
N ALA A 25 -15.23 -22.31 7.54
CA ALA A 25 -16.14 -21.72 6.54
C ALA A 25 -15.64 -20.34 6.06
N ALA A 26 -15.19 -19.49 6.97
CA ALA A 26 -14.61 -18.19 6.62
C ALA A 26 -13.34 -18.34 5.76
N TYR A 27 -12.46 -19.28 6.12
CA TYR A 27 -11.25 -19.58 5.35
C TYR A 27 -11.56 -20.10 3.95
N LEU A 28 -12.50 -21.06 3.82
CA LEU A 28 -12.94 -21.60 2.54
C LEU A 28 -13.62 -20.53 1.67
N PHE A 29 -14.42 -19.64 2.27
CA PHE A 29 -15.01 -18.52 1.56
C PHE A 29 -13.93 -17.56 1.04
N ILE A 30 -12.93 -17.21 1.84
CA ILE A 30 -11.81 -16.36 1.40
C ILE A 30 -11.05 -17.00 0.24
N GLN A 31 -10.82 -18.32 0.28
CA GLN A 31 -10.19 -19.05 -0.83
C GLN A 31 -11.04 -19.00 -2.10
N TRP A 32 -12.33 -19.31 -2.00
CA TRP A 32 -13.25 -19.23 -3.12
C TRP A 32 -13.33 -17.81 -3.70
N LEU A 33 -13.48 -16.80 -2.85
CA LEU A 33 -13.62 -15.40 -3.24
C LEU A 33 -12.39 -14.86 -4.00
N ASN A 34 -11.22 -15.43 -3.73
CA ASN A 34 -9.97 -15.10 -4.38
C ASN A 34 -9.52 -16.17 -5.39
N SER A 35 -10.31 -17.20 -5.69
CA SER A 35 -9.95 -18.21 -6.69
C SER A 35 -9.78 -17.56 -8.05
N GLU A 36 -8.99 -18.16 -8.94
CA GLU A 36 -8.78 -17.62 -10.30
C GLU A 36 -10.11 -17.37 -11.03
N GLU A 37 -11.02 -18.35 -10.99
CA GLU A 37 -12.35 -18.27 -11.62
C GLU A 37 -13.21 -17.13 -11.06
N VAL A 38 -13.26 -16.94 -9.75
CA VAL A 38 -14.16 -15.96 -9.12
C VAL A 38 -13.55 -14.57 -9.11
N SER A 39 -12.23 -14.47 -8.97
CA SER A 39 -11.58 -13.18 -8.80
C SER A 39 -11.51 -12.38 -10.09
N ILE A 40 -11.37 -13.02 -11.26
CA ILE A 40 -11.37 -12.31 -12.55
C ILE A 40 -12.68 -11.56 -12.77
N ASP A 41 -13.81 -12.19 -12.46
CA ASP A 41 -15.13 -11.59 -12.56
C ASP A 41 -15.29 -10.36 -11.68
N ARG A 42 -14.61 -10.35 -10.52
CA ARG A 42 -14.74 -9.28 -9.52
C ARG A 42 -13.83 -8.10 -9.81
N VAL A 43 -12.58 -8.32 -10.21
CA VAL A 43 -11.62 -7.24 -10.45
C VAL A 43 -12.03 -6.36 -11.63
N GLN A 44 -12.76 -6.91 -12.59
CA GLN A 44 -13.23 -6.17 -13.77
C GLN A 44 -14.51 -5.35 -13.55
N LEU A 45 -15.16 -5.45 -12.38
CA LEU A 45 -16.38 -4.70 -12.10
C LEU A 45 -16.04 -3.24 -11.79
N PRO A 46 -16.67 -2.25 -12.46
CA PRO A 46 -16.32 -0.84 -12.32
C PRO A 46 -16.65 -0.25 -10.93
N TYR A 47 -17.39 -1.00 -10.11
CA TYR A 47 -17.81 -0.61 -8.77
C TYR A 47 -17.18 -1.48 -7.66
N ALA A 48 -16.38 -2.51 -8.00
CA ALA A 48 -15.76 -3.35 -6.99
C ALA A 48 -14.52 -2.69 -6.35
N LEU A 49 -13.93 -1.68 -7.02
CA LEU A 49 -12.73 -0.98 -6.57
C LEU A 49 -11.59 -1.95 -6.21
N ARG A 50 -11.40 -3.00 -7.02
CA ARG A 50 -10.37 -4.04 -6.81
C ARG A 50 -9.38 -4.04 -7.95
N ASP A 51 -8.13 -3.75 -7.62
CA ASP A 51 -7.03 -3.89 -8.58
C ASP A 51 -6.74 -5.37 -8.88
N PRO A 52 -6.21 -5.69 -10.08
CA PRO A 52 -5.68 -7.00 -10.40
C PRO A 52 -4.55 -7.41 -9.43
N PHE A 53 -4.64 -8.63 -8.91
CA PHE A 53 -3.68 -9.18 -7.93
C PHE A 53 -3.17 -10.59 -8.30
N ARG A 54 -3.50 -11.07 -9.51
CA ARG A 54 -3.04 -12.35 -10.07
C ARG A 54 -2.52 -12.14 -11.48
N ASP A 55 -1.52 -12.92 -11.87
CA ASP A 55 -0.95 -12.88 -13.23
C ASP A 55 -2.01 -13.06 -14.31
N SER A 56 -2.98 -13.97 -14.10
CA SER A 56 -4.08 -14.21 -15.04
C SER A 56 -5.02 -13.01 -15.22
N HIS A 57 -5.08 -12.09 -14.26
CA HIS A 57 -5.88 -10.86 -14.43
C HIS A 57 -5.24 -9.92 -15.44
N PHE A 58 -3.91 -9.82 -15.46
CA PHE A 58 -3.17 -8.96 -16.38
C PHE A 58 -3.16 -9.50 -17.82
N THR A 59 -3.31 -10.82 -17.99
CA THR A 59 -3.32 -11.47 -19.30
C THR A 59 -4.73 -11.73 -19.86
N SER A 60 -5.79 -11.48 -19.09
CA SER A 60 -7.19 -11.68 -19.51
C SER A 60 -7.58 -10.76 -20.67
N GLU A 61 -7.88 -11.35 -21.83
CA GLU A 61 -8.37 -10.63 -23.00
C GLU A 61 -9.76 -10.01 -22.76
N GLU A 62 -10.59 -10.67 -21.95
CA GLU A 62 -11.87 -10.10 -21.52
C GLU A 62 -11.65 -8.81 -20.74
N TYR A 63 -10.76 -8.83 -19.74
CA TYR A 63 -10.50 -7.66 -18.91
C TYR A 63 -9.90 -6.51 -19.74
N LYS A 64 -8.93 -6.82 -20.62
CA LYS A 64 -8.35 -5.86 -21.58
C LYS A 64 -9.38 -5.26 -22.55
N SER A 65 -10.54 -5.90 -22.74
CA SER A 65 -11.60 -5.40 -23.63
C SER A 65 -12.66 -4.54 -22.93
N ARG A 66 -12.62 -4.41 -21.59
CA ARG A 66 -13.68 -3.75 -20.81
C ARG A 66 -13.85 -2.27 -21.12
N TRP A 67 -12.75 -1.58 -21.42
CA TRP A 67 -12.73 -0.20 -21.91
C TRP A 67 -11.48 0.06 -22.76
N PRO A 68 -11.44 1.10 -23.61
CA PRO A 68 -10.35 1.30 -24.57
C PRO A 68 -8.95 1.37 -23.94
N GLU A 69 -8.84 1.95 -22.74
CA GLU A 69 -7.59 2.11 -21.99
C GLU A 69 -7.29 0.95 -21.02
N ALA A 70 -8.12 -0.10 -20.98
CA ALA A 70 -7.93 -1.23 -20.06
C ALA A 70 -6.56 -1.91 -20.24
N PRO A 71 -6.05 -2.12 -21.47
CA PRO A 71 -4.71 -2.70 -21.65
C PRO A 71 -3.61 -1.86 -21.00
N GLN A 72 -3.62 -0.54 -21.20
CA GLN A 72 -2.63 0.38 -20.64
C GLN A 72 -2.75 0.47 -19.12
N TYR A 73 -3.97 0.43 -18.58
CA TYR A 73 -4.22 0.38 -17.14
C TYR A 73 -3.61 -0.88 -16.52
N LEU A 74 -3.86 -2.06 -17.10
CA LEU A 74 -3.33 -3.32 -16.61
C LEU A 74 -1.80 -3.38 -16.71
N GLU A 75 -1.22 -2.91 -17.82
CA GLU A 75 0.24 -2.82 -17.99
C GLU A 75 0.88 -1.90 -16.94
N ALA A 76 0.31 -0.73 -16.69
CA ALA A 76 0.80 0.21 -15.70
C ALA A 76 0.78 -0.40 -14.28
N LEU A 77 -0.31 -1.09 -13.93
CA LEU A 77 -0.41 -1.77 -12.63
C LEU A 77 0.56 -2.95 -12.51
N GLN A 78 0.76 -3.73 -13.57
CA GLN A 78 1.70 -4.85 -13.56
C GLN A 78 3.14 -4.35 -13.39
N ALA A 79 3.52 -3.30 -14.11
CA ALA A 79 4.82 -2.64 -13.94
C ALA A 79 5.01 -2.09 -12.52
N GLY A 80 3.94 -1.53 -11.95
CA GLY A 80 3.88 -1.06 -10.56
C GLY A 80 4.09 -2.17 -9.54
N ALA A 81 3.47 -3.34 -9.75
CA ALA A 81 3.59 -4.48 -8.85
C ALA A 81 5.01 -5.08 -8.81
N VAL A 82 5.78 -4.96 -9.90
CA VAL A 82 7.16 -5.50 -9.99
C VAL A 82 8.19 -4.56 -9.37
N SER A 83 8.02 -3.25 -9.56
CA SER A 83 9.03 -2.23 -9.21
C SER A 83 8.65 -1.39 -7.99
N GLY A 84 7.54 -1.69 -7.35
CA GLY A 84 6.99 -0.88 -6.28
C GLY A 84 7.82 -0.90 -5.01
N ILE A 85 7.94 0.26 -4.35
CA ILE A 85 8.60 0.38 -3.04
C ILE A 85 7.69 -0.20 -1.96
N LEU A 86 8.29 -0.97 -1.05
CA LEU A 86 7.63 -1.40 0.17
C LEU A 86 7.36 -0.19 1.08
N ASP A 87 6.11 -0.03 1.53
CA ASP A 87 5.76 1.02 2.48
C ASP A 87 6.67 0.95 3.72
N LEU A 88 7.10 2.13 4.18
CA LEU A 88 7.96 2.26 5.34
C LEU A 88 7.25 1.70 6.59
N SER A 89 7.78 0.60 7.13
CA SER A 89 7.19 -0.06 8.31
C SER A 89 7.98 0.30 9.56
N LEU A 90 7.47 1.27 10.30
CA LEU A 90 7.99 1.73 11.59
C LEU A 90 6.97 1.47 12.71
N LEU A 91 7.45 1.39 13.95
CA LEU A 91 6.57 1.48 15.12
C LEU A 91 5.81 2.81 15.09
N GLN A 92 4.49 2.76 15.26
CA GLN A 92 3.61 3.94 15.23
C GLN A 92 3.73 4.79 13.95
N THR A 93 3.89 4.16 12.78
CA THR A 93 4.00 4.84 11.46
C THR A 93 2.89 5.87 11.24
N ASP A 94 1.66 5.59 11.70
CA ASP A 94 0.49 6.47 11.64
C ASP A 94 0.75 7.88 12.21
N ARG A 95 1.60 7.99 13.25
CA ARG A 95 1.95 9.26 13.89
C ARG A 95 2.88 10.11 13.02
N TYR A 96 3.80 9.47 12.31
CA TYR A 96 4.69 10.15 11.37
C TYR A 96 3.89 10.67 10.17
N GLU A 97 2.99 9.86 9.64
CA GLU A 97 2.07 10.25 8.55
C GLU A 97 1.12 11.38 8.96
N GLU A 98 0.63 11.37 10.20
CA GLU A 98 -0.20 12.45 10.75
C GLU A 98 0.52 13.79 10.75
N ALA A 99 1.77 13.84 11.26
CA ALA A 99 2.57 15.07 11.27
C ALA A 99 2.74 15.63 9.85
N LEU A 100 3.06 14.76 8.88
CA LEU A 100 3.20 15.17 7.48
C LEU A 100 1.87 15.67 6.89
N ARG A 101 0.75 15.01 7.18
CA ARG A 101 -0.58 15.41 6.69
C ARG A 101 -0.99 16.78 7.21
N GLN A 102 -0.68 17.07 8.47
CA GLN A 102 -0.87 18.40 9.05
C GLN A 102 0.02 19.43 8.37
N GLY A 103 1.29 19.09 8.09
CA GLY A 103 2.19 19.92 7.30
C GLY A 103 1.66 20.24 5.90
N ILE A 104 1.14 19.25 5.18
CA ILE A 104 0.52 19.45 3.85
C ILE A 104 -0.70 20.37 3.95
N SER A 105 -1.50 20.25 5.01
CA SER A 105 -2.64 21.14 5.24
C SER A 105 -2.19 22.59 5.45
N ARG A 106 -1.09 22.81 6.18
CA ARG A 106 -0.47 24.14 6.37
C ARG A 106 0.10 24.71 5.08
N LEU A 107 0.70 23.85 4.24
CA LEU A 107 1.18 24.24 2.91
C LEU A 107 0.04 24.80 2.05
N TRP A 108 -1.12 24.14 2.04
CA TRP A 108 -2.31 24.63 1.32
C TRP A 108 -2.89 25.92 1.90
N ALA A 109 -2.63 26.20 3.18
CA ALA A 109 -2.96 27.47 3.81
C ALA A 109 -1.96 28.60 3.47
N GLY A 110 -0.86 28.30 2.75
CA GLY A 110 0.13 29.27 2.29
C GLY A 110 1.25 29.57 3.28
N GLU A 111 1.45 28.71 4.30
CA GLU A 111 2.61 28.81 5.18
C GLU A 111 3.92 28.46 4.45
N ASP A 112 5.06 28.92 4.99
CA ASP A 112 6.37 28.71 4.40
C ASP A 112 6.75 27.22 4.36
N PRO A 113 7.09 26.64 3.18
CA PRO A 113 7.40 25.22 3.05
C PRO A 113 8.59 24.75 3.89
N GLN A 114 9.63 25.59 4.04
CA GLN A 114 10.80 25.21 4.83
C GLN A 114 10.44 25.12 6.31
N ALA A 115 9.76 26.13 6.84
CA ALA A 115 9.30 26.13 8.22
C ALA A 115 8.33 24.96 8.53
N ILE A 116 7.48 24.57 7.57
CA ILE A 116 6.62 23.38 7.70
C ILE A 116 7.47 22.12 7.83
N LEU A 117 8.44 21.92 6.93
CA LEU A 117 9.26 20.71 6.92
C LEU A 117 10.18 20.61 8.15
N ASP A 118 10.72 21.72 8.62
CA ASP A 118 11.52 21.78 9.85
C ASP A 118 10.68 21.38 11.08
N ASP A 119 9.43 21.85 11.16
CA ASP A 119 8.50 21.48 12.22
C ASP A 119 8.08 19.99 12.14
N VAL A 120 7.77 19.48 10.94
CA VAL A 120 7.48 18.05 10.74
C VAL A 120 8.66 17.17 11.16
N ALA A 121 9.89 17.57 10.81
CA ALA A 121 11.10 16.86 11.22
C ALA A 121 11.26 16.83 12.76
N ALA A 122 11.06 17.97 13.43
CA ALA A 122 11.10 18.03 14.90
C ALA A 122 10.00 17.16 15.55
N GLN A 123 8.81 17.10 14.95
CA GLN A 123 7.75 16.20 15.41
C GLN A 123 8.12 14.72 15.25
N TRP A 124 8.75 14.34 14.14
CA TRP A 124 9.24 12.98 13.92
C TRP A 124 10.34 12.58 14.91
N ASP A 125 11.25 13.48 15.26
CA ASP A 125 12.25 13.25 16.31
C ASP A 125 11.55 13.00 17.66
N ALA A 126 10.58 13.84 18.03
CA ALA A 126 9.81 13.66 19.26
C ALA A 126 8.98 12.36 19.29
N ILE A 127 8.46 11.91 18.15
CA ILE A 127 7.79 10.60 18.04
C ILE A 127 8.80 9.48 18.26
N THR A 128 9.96 9.54 17.60
CA THR A 128 11.05 8.55 17.72
C THR A 128 11.52 8.43 19.17
N GLU A 129 11.71 9.55 19.86
CA GLU A 129 12.09 9.57 21.28
C GLU A 129 11.04 8.91 22.17
N ARG A 130 9.74 9.15 21.94
CA ARG A 130 8.64 8.57 22.71
C ARG A 130 8.48 7.06 22.47
N VAL A 131 8.67 6.61 21.23
CA VAL A 131 8.68 5.18 20.89
C VAL A 131 9.90 4.49 21.50
N GLY A 132 11.04 5.19 21.52
CA GLY A 132 12.34 4.69 21.93
C GLY A 132 13.23 4.47 20.72
N VAL A 133 14.35 5.20 20.66
CA VAL A 133 15.28 5.22 19.52
C VAL A 133 15.77 3.82 19.14
N ASP A 134 16.12 2.98 20.11
CA ASP A 134 16.66 1.65 19.83
C ASP A 134 15.58 0.70 19.28
N ALA A 135 14.36 0.75 19.83
CA ALA A 135 13.23 -0.04 19.31
C ALA A 135 12.85 0.42 17.89
N GLN A 136 12.86 1.73 17.65
CA GLN A 136 12.60 2.28 16.32
C GLN A 136 13.69 1.87 15.32
N ARG A 137 14.95 1.88 15.74
CA ARG A 137 16.10 1.43 14.93
C ARG A 137 15.97 -0.05 14.58
N GLU A 138 15.60 -0.91 15.53
CA GLU A 138 15.40 -2.34 15.28
C GLU A 138 14.30 -2.56 14.23
N ALA A 139 13.15 -1.89 14.39
CA ALA A 139 12.06 -1.98 13.42
C ALA A 139 12.47 -1.50 12.02
N TYR A 140 13.23 -0.40 11.94
CA TYR A 140 13.76 0.11 10.68
C TYR A 140 14.76 -0.87 10.05
N LEU A 141 15.67 -1.47 10.83
CA LEU A 141 16.63 -2.44 10.32
C LEU A 141 15.93 -3.69 9.77
N ASP A 142 14.92 -4.21 10.49
CA ASP A 142 14.07 -5.29 9.98
C ASP A 142 13.42 -4.91 8.65
N TRP A 143 12.76 -3.75 8.57
CA TRP A 143 12.15 -3.27 7.33
C TRP A 143 13.17 -3.13 6.20
N SER A 144 14.30 -2.46 6.43
CA SER A 144 15.33 -2.19 5.43
C SER A 144 16.01 -3.45 4.88
N SER A 145 15.95 -4.56 5.63
CA SER A 145 16.48 -5.86 5.21
C SER A 145 15.57 -6.59 4.21
N LYS A 146 14.32 -6.16 4.06
CA LYS A 146 13.33 -6.82 3.19
C LYS A 146 13.62 -6.53 1.72
N PRO A 147 13.40 -7.52 0.81
CA PRO A 147 13.37 -7.24 -0.62
C PRO A 147 12.40 -6.08 -0.90
N ASN A 148 12.82 -5.14 -1.76
CA ASN A 148 12.05 -3.95 -2.17
C ASN A 148 11.86 -2.84 -1.11
N ALA A 149 12.54 -2.91 0.04
CA ALA A 149 12.65 -1.72 0.92
C ALA A 149 13.43 -0.58 0.22
N TYR A 150 14.44 -0.96 -0.56
CA TYR A 150 15.20 -0.09 -1.46
C TYR A 150 15.35 -0.78 -2.82
N PRO A 151 14.36 -0.66 -3.73
CA PRO A 151 14.50 -1.21 -5.08
C PRO A 151 15.63 -0.50 -5.84
N ASN A 152 16.47 -1.29 -6.53
CA ASN A 152 17.59 -0.78 -7.36
C ASN A 152 17.12 -0.24 -8.71
#